data_AF-A0A9N9K799-F1
#
_entry.id   AF-A0A9N9K799-F1
#
_cell.length_a   1.000
_cell.length_b   1.000
_cell.length_c   1.000
_cell.angle_alpha   90.00
_cell.angle_beta   90.00
_cell.angle_gamma   90.00
#
_symmetry.space_group_name_H-M   'P 1'
#
loop_
_entity.id
_entity.type
_entity.pdbx_description
1 polymer ?
#
loop_
_entity_poly.entity_id
_entity_poly.type
_entity_poly.pdbx_seq_one_letter_code
_entity_poly.pdbx_strand_id
1 'polypeptide(L)'
;LEITNEINQELYKYLQIIIDELINKKNQTNNLITKLMNNSEQVRFIKKCLNCHTSNINNKKQLCPNCNTKLPTISEAKQLNKPLEVANIAEKSL
;
A
#
# COMPACT_ATOMS: atom_id res chain seq x y z
N LEU A 1 6.45 -26.62 51.03
CA LEU A 1 7.17 -25.38 50.67
C LEU A 1 7.86 -25.51 49.31
N GLU A 2 8.57 -26.62 49.04
CA GLU A 2 9.29 -26.84 47.76
C GLU A 2 8.38 -26.94 46.53
N ILE A 3 7.28 -27.70 46.60
CA ILE A 3 6.35 -27.86 45.47
C ILE A 3 5.77 -26.51 45.01
N THR A 4 5.43 -25.62 45.94
CA THR A 4 4.93 -24.27 45.63
C THR A 4 6.01 -23.42 44.95
N ASN A 5 7.28 -23.61 45.32
CA ASN A 5 8.40 -22.89 44.72
C ASN A 5 8.67 -23.36 43.28
N GLU A 6 8.61 -24.66 43.02
CA GLU A 6 8.74 -25.22 41.67
C GLU A 6 7.61 -24.75 40.75
N ILE A 7 6.37 -24.77 41.24
CA ILE A 7 5.21 -24.25 40.49
C ILE A 7 5.40 -22.77 40.14
N ASN A 8 5.86 -21.96 41.10
CA ASN A 8 6.08 -20.54 40.87
C ASN A 8 7.21 -20.28 39.86
N GLN A 9 8.27 -21.10 39.86
CA GLN A 9 9.36 -20.99 38.89
C GLN A 9 8.90 -21.32 37.47
N GLU A 10 8.10 -22.37 37.31
CA GLU A 10 7.54 -22.73 36.00
C GLU A 10 6.55 -21.67 35.49
N LEU A 11 5.72 -21.11 36.39
CA LEU A 11 4.83 -20.00 36.05
C LEU A 11 5.62 -18.77 35.59
N TYR A 12 6.71 -18.45 36.30
CA TYR A 12 7.57 -17.32 35.95
C TYR A 12 8.21 -17.51 34.58
N LYS A 13 8.77 -18.70 34.30
CA LYS A 13 9.33 -19.01 32.97
C LYS A 13 8.28 -18.88 31.88
N TYR A 14 7.08 -19.40 32.09
CA TYR A 14 6.00 -19.32 31.12
C TYR A 14 5.60 -17.87 30.82
N LEU A 15 5.44 -17.06 31.87
CA LEU A 15 5.13 -15.63 31.73
C LEU A 15 6.26 -14.86 31.05
N GLN A 16 7.52 -15.19 31.36
CA GLN A 16 8.68 -14.57 30.75
C GLN A 16 8.70 -14.79 29.24
N ILE A 17 8.44 -16.02 28.77
CA ILE A 17 8.34 -16.34 27.34
C ILE A 17 7.28 -15.49 26.66
N ILE A 18 6.08 -15.39 27.24
CA ILE A 18 5.00 -14.56 26.68
C ILE A 18 5.40 -13.10 26.59
N ILE A 19 6.02 -12.56 27.66
CA ILE A 19 6.45 -11.17 27.70
C ILE A 19 7.52 -10.89 26.63
N ASP A 20 8.49 -11.79 26.48
CA ASP A 20 9.57 -11.66 25.50
C ASP A 20 9.02 -11.69 24.07
N GLU A 21 8.07 -12.58 23.77
CA GLU A 21 7.39 -12.63 22.48
C GLU A 21 6.62 -11.32 22.17
N LEU A 22 5.91 -10.78 23.16
CA LEU A 22 5.16 -9.53 23.03
C LEU A 22 6.09 -8.34 22.80
N ILE A 23 7.22 -8.27 23.52
CA ILE A 23 8.24 -7.24 23.34
C ILE A 23 8.84 -7.33 21.94
N ASN A 24 9.21 -8.54 21.49
CA ASN A 24 9.77 -8.75 20.16
C ASN A 24 8.78 -8.31 19.07
N LYS A 25 7.51 -8.71 19.18
CA LYS A 25 6.46 -8.31 18.24
C LYS A 25 6.22 -6.79 18.22
N LYS A 26 6.26 -6.13 19.38
CA LYS A 26 6.14 -4.66 19.47
C LYS A 26 7.33 -3.95 18.81
N ASN A 27 8.53 -4.49 19.00
CA ASN A 27 9.77 -3.89 18.51
C ASN A 27 10.09 -4.24 17.05
N GLN A 28 9.37 -5.18 16.44
CA GLN A 28 9.49 -5.46 15.01
C GLN A 28 9.15 -4.20 14.20
N THR A 29 10.21 -3.56 13.69
CA THR A 29 10.20 -2.34 12.87
C THR A 29 9.47 -2.52 11.53
N ASN A 30 9.24 -3.78 11.12
CA ASN A 30 8.34 -4.17 10.04
C ASN A 30 6.88 -4.18 10.50
N ASN A 31 6.44 -3.16 11.24
CA ASN A 31 5.02 -2.93 11.41
C ASN A 31 4.45 -2.78 10.00
N LEU A 32 3.45 -3.60 9.69
CA LEU A 32 2.78 -3.61 8.41
C LEU A 32 2.33 -2.19 7.99
N ILE A 33 2.01 -1.34 8.97
CA ILE A 33 1.75 0.09 8.79
C ILE A 33 2.97 0.84 8.23
N THR A 34 4.16 0.69 8.80
CA THR A 34 5.39 1.33 8.30
C THR A 34 5.69 0.92 6.86
N LYS A 35 5.52 -0.38 6.55
CA LYS A 35 5.70 -0.90 5.19
C LYS A 35 4.66 -0.31 4.22
N LEU A 36 3.40 -0.22 4.62
CA LEU A 36 2.33 0.40 3.83
C LEU A 36 2.57 1.90 3.61
N MET A 37 3.06 2.61 4.62
CA MET A 37 3.39 4.04 4.54
C MET A 37 4.51 4.30 3.54
N ASN A 38 5.59 3.51 3.57
CA ASN A 38 6.70 3.64 2.62
C ASN A 38 6.25 3.35 1.18
N ASN A 39 5.43 2.32 0.97
CA ASN A 39 4.86 2.02 -0.34
C ASN A 39 3.92 3.14 -0.83
N SER A 40 3.22 3.83 0.08
CA SER A 40 2.29 4.91 -0.27
C SER A 40 2.96 6.10 -0.95
N GLU A 41 4.25 6.34 -0.70
CA GLU A 41 5.01 7.43 -1.33
C GLU A 41 5.23 7.16 -2.82
N GLN A 42 5.51 5.92 -3.19
CA GLN A 42 5.67 5.52 -4.60
C GLN A 42 4.38 5.68 -5.41
N VAL A 43 3.21 5.44 -4.78
CA VAL A 43 1.91 5.59 -5.45
C VAL A 43 1.35 7.00 -5.38
N ARG A 44 2.02 7.96 -4.72
CA ARG A 44 1.49 9.32 -4.46
C ARG A 44 1.31 10.14 -5.74
N PHE A 45 2.08 9.86 -6.80
CA PHE A 45 2.15 10.67 -8.01
C PHE A 45 1.91 9.84 -9.28
N ILE A 46 0.70 9.29 -9.45
CA ILE A 46 0.36 8.45 -10.61
C ILE A 46 -0.62 9.11 -11.58
N LYS A 47 -1.20 10.27 -11.24
CA LYS A 47 -2.15 10.94 -12.12
C LYS A 47 -1.44 11.58 -13.32
N LYS A 48 -2.04 11.43 -14.49
CA LYS A 48 -1.67 12.12 -15.73
C LYS A 48 -2.85 12.96 -16.21
N CYS A 49 -2.59 14.18 -16.65
CA CYS A 49 -3.60 15.01 -17.29
C CYS A 49 -3.83 14.52 -18.72
N LEU A 50 -5.10 14.34 -19.10
CA LEU A 50 -5.45 13.92 -20.46
C LEU A 50 -5.45 15.08 -21.45
N ASN A 51 -5.59 16.32 -20.96
CA ASN A 51 -5.63 17.52 -21.78
C ASN A 51 -4.24 18.05 -22.15
N CYS A 52 -3.35 18.24 -21.16
CA CYS A 52 -2.01 18.79 -21.39
C CYS A 52 -0.87 17.78 -21.14
N HIS A 53 -1.22 16.49 -20.98
CA HIS A 53 -0.29 15.35 -20.83
C HIS A 53 0.69 15.39 -19.66
N THR A 54 0.63 16.41 -18.80
CA THR A 54 1.43 16.50 -17.58
C THR A 54 1.23 15.26 -16.72
N SER A 55 2.31 14.55 -16.43
CA SER A 55 2.36 13.31 -15.64
C SER A 55 2.86 13.58 -14.22
N ASN A 56 2.98 12.52 -13.42
CA ASN A 56 3.47 12.58 -12.03
C ASN A 56 2.71 13.60 -11.18
N ILE A 57 1.41 13.75 -11.42
CA ILE A 57 0.57 14.64 -10.64
C ILE A 57 0.17 13.92 -9.34
N ASN A 58 0.25 14.65 -8.23
CA ASN A 58 -0.16 14.14 -6.93
C ASN A 58 -1.63 13.69 -6.96
N ASN A 59 -1.91 12.48 -6.49
CA ASN A 59 -3.25 11.90 -6.50
C ASN A 59 -4.30 12.72 -5.73
N LYS A 60 -3.86 13.52 -4.75
CA LYS A 60 -4.72 14.42 -3.98
C LYS A 60 -5.26 15.59 -4.81
N LYS A 61 -4.61 15.93 -5.93
CA LYS A 61 -5.09 17.02 -6.79
C LYS A 61 -6.30 16.57 -7.62
N GLN A 62 -7.32 17.43 -7.64
CA GLN A 62 -8.51 17.27 -8.49
C GLN A 62 -8.38 18.01 -9.82
N LEU A 63 -7.55 19.06 -9.88
CA LEU A 63 -7.31 19.87 -11.06
C LEU A 63 -5.84 19.76 -11.50
N CYS A 64 -5.62 19.81 -12.81
CA CYS A 64 -4.27 19.82 -13.36
C CYS A 64 -3.58 21.14 -12.98
N PRO A 65 -2.36 21.10 -12.42
CA PRO A 65 -1.64 22.32 -12.06
C PRO A 65 -1.27 23.20 -13.26
N ASN A 66 -1.24 22.63 -14.48
CA ASN A 66 -0.77 23.35 -15.67
C ASN A 66 -1.92 23.93 -16.50
N CYS A 67 -3.01 23.19 -16.69
CA CYS A 67 -4.12 23.61 -17.55
C CYS A 67 -5.46 23.75 -16.81
N ASN A 68 -5.45 23.54 -15.49
CA ASN A 68 -6.63 23.60 -14.61
C ASN A 68 -7.79 22.65 -15.00
N THR A 69 -7.59 21.74 -15.94
CA THR A 69 -8.59 20.73 -16.32
C THR A 69 -8.78 19.72 -15.18
N LYS A 70 -10.02 19.25 -15.01
CA LYS A 70 -10.34 18.18 -14.06
C LYS A 70 -9.53 16.93 -14.37
N LEU A 71 -8.82 16.43 -13.36
CA LEU A 71 -8.06 15.20 -13.45
C LEU A 71 -8.97 13.99 -13.22
N PRO A 72 -8.70 12.87 -13.89
CA PRO A 72 -9.41 11.63 -13.60
C PRO A 72 -9.19 11.21 -12.14
N THR A 73 -10.19 10.54 -11.59
CA THR A 73 -10.07 9.79 -10.33
C THR A 73 -9.06 8.65 -10.51
N ILE A 74 -8.55 8.12 -9.40
CA ILE A 74 -7.61 6.98 -9.44
C ILE A 74 -8.27 5.78 -10.13
N SER A 75 -9.57 5.56 -9.89
CA SER A 75 -10.33 4.47 -10.51
C SER A 75 -10.42 4.64 -12.03
N GLU A 76 -10.73 5.85 -12.52
CA GLU A 76 -10.77 6.15 -13.96
C GLU A 76 -9.37 6.06 -14.59
N ALA A 77 -8.33 6.56 -13.91
CA ALA A 77 -6.95 6.47 -14.40
C ALA A 77 -6.46 5.02 -14.56
N LYS A 78 -6.87 4.11 -13.66
CA LYS A 78 -6.56 2.68 -13.78
C LYS A 78 -7.23 2.02 -14.99
N GLN A 79 -8.43 2.46 -15.36
CA GLN A 79 -9.12 1.96 -16.55
C GLN A 79 -8.48 2.48 -17.83
N LEU A 80 -8.05 3.75 -17.85
CA LEU A 80 -7.38 4.35 -19.01
C LEU A 80 -5.98 3.79 -19.28
N ASN A 81 -5.29 3.32 -18.24
CA ASN A 81 -3.96 2.74 -18.35
C ASN A 81 -3.97 1.21 -18.58
N LYS A 82 -5.15 0.57 -18.76
CA LYS A 82 -5.17 -0.77 -19.34
C LYS A 82 -4.62 -0.67 -20.77
N PRO A 83 -3.72 -1.57 -21.20
CA PRO A 83 -3.38 -1.66 -22.61
C PRO A 83 -4.68 -1.76 -23.40
N LEU A 84 -4.84 -0.91 -24.40
CA LEU A 84 -5.82 -1.16 -25.45
C LEU A 84 -5.43 -2.54 -26.01
N GLU A 85 -6.16 -3.60 -25.64
CA GLU A 85 -6.20 -4.78 -26.48
C GLU A 85 -6.82 -4.27 -27.78
N VAL A 86 -5.94 -3.96 -28.74
CA VAL A 86 -6.31 -3.56 -30.09
C VAL A 86 -7.13 -4.73 -30.62
N ALA A 87 -8.45 -4.57 -30.62
CA ALA A 87 -9.33 -5.43 -31.36
C ALA A 87 -8.91 -5.29 -32.83
N ASN A 88 -8.15 -6.27 -33.30
CA ASN A 88 -7.96 -6.51 -34.72
C ASN A 88 -9.35 -6.86 -35.28
N ILE A 89 -10.08 -5.81 -35.67
CA ILE A 89 -11.18 -5.93 -36.60
C ILE A 89 -10.51 -6.38 -37.88
N ALA A 90 -10.65 -7.67 -38.19
CA ALA A 90 -10.35 -8.20 -39.51
C ALA A 90 -11.21 -7.41 -40.51
N GLU A 91 -10.60 -6.42 -41.13
CA GLU A 91 -11.13 -5.77 -42.31
C GLU A 91 -11.25 -6.84 -43.40
N LYS A 92 -12.50 -7.24 -43.60
CA LYS A 92 -13.00 -7.81 -44.83
C LYS A 92 -12.53 -6.93 -45.99
N SER A 93 -11.72 -7.46 -46.89
CA SER A 93 -11.57 -6.95 -48.26
C SER A 93 -10.98 -8.02 -49.18
N LEU A 94 -11.87 -8.46 -50.10
CA LEU A 94 -11.72 -9.25 -51.32
C LEU A 94 -11.36 -10.73 -51.19
#